data_AF-A0A353KSJ2-F1
#
_entry.id   AF-A0A353KSJ2-F1
#
_cell.length_a   1.000
_cell.length_b   1.000
_cell.length_c   1.000
_cell.angle_alpha   90.00
_cell.angle_beta   90.00
_cell.angle_gamma   90.00
#
_symmetry.space_group_name_H-M   'P 1'
#
loop_
_entity.id
_entity.type
_entity.pdbx_description
1 polymer ?
#
loop_
_entity_poly.entity_id
_entity_poly.type
_entity_poly.pdbx_seq_one_letter_code
_entity_poly.pdbx_strand_id
1 'polypeptide(L)'
;MSRRRAGGRIIFVKKDGLPRFIGSPFFTMDFLKDGEKVEDLMIGGLKIIQSDKLYRFSSDSILLSKFAEYKKGDVVADFCAGSGIVGLHFYALNPSAERIDLYELQKPLCDMAERSVALNSLQS
;
A
#
# COMPACT_ATOMS: atom_id res chain seq x y z
N MET A 1 -21.78 -23.32 1.55
CA MET A 1 -22.32 -22.10 0.92
C MET A 1 -21.15 -21.22 0.50
N SER A 2 -20.71 -21.34 -0.76
CA SER A 2 -19.51 -20.67 -1.28
C SER A 2 -19.77 -19.16 -1.43
N ARG A 3 -19.14 -18.34 -0.58
CA ARG A 3 -19.12 -16.88 -0.75
C ARG A 3 -18.29 -16.58 -1.99
N ARG A 4 -18.94 -16.18 -3.09
CA ARG A 4 -18.26 -15.59 -4.24
C ARG A 4 -17.52 -14.35 -3.73
N ARG A 5 -16.19 -14.41 -3.63
CA ARG A 5 -15.38 -13.21 -3.41
C ARG A 5 -15.48 -12.38 -4.68
N ALA A 6 -16.18 -11.24 -4.62
CA ALA A 6 -16.00 -10.19 -5.60
C ALA A 6 -14.49 -9.90 -5.69
N GLY A 7 -13.95 -9.76 -6.90
CA GLY A 7 -12.53 -9.92 -7.22
C GLY A 7 -11.53 -8.93 -6.64
N GLY A 8 -11.82 -8.27 -5.51
CA GLY A 8 -10.89 -7.42 -4.79
C GLY A 8 -10.04 -8.20 -3.80
N ARG A 9 -8.79 -7.75 -3.61
CA ARG A 9 -7.86 -8.29 -2.62
C ARG A 9 -7.65 -7.27 -1.51
N ILE A 10 -7.39 -7.77 -0.31
CA ILE A 10 -7.14 -6.96 0.88
C ILE A 10 -5.64 -7.04 1.16
N ILE A 11 -5.01 -5.88 1.34
CA ILE A 11 -3.59 -5.76 1.68
C ILE A 11 -3.53 -5.14 3.07
N PHE A 12 -2.80 -5.78 3.98
CA PHE A 12 -2.65 -5.31 5.35
C PHE A 12 -1.32 -4.56 5.51
N VAL A 13 -1.39 -3.37 6.09
CA VAL A 13 -0.24 -2.50 6.38
C VAL A 13 -0.10 -2.37 7.90
N LYS A 14 1.03 -2.82 8.46
CA LYS A 14 1.31 -2.75 9.91
C LYS A 14 2.79 -2.51 10.20
N LYS A 15 3.08 -2.01 11.40
CA LYS A 15 4.43 -1.65 11.87
C LYS A 15 5.27 -2.81 12.44
N ASP A 16 4.79 -4.06 12.44
CA ASP A 16 5.27 -5.06 13.40
C ASP A 16 6.80 -5.31 13.38
N GLY A 17 7.35 -5.43 14.60
CA GLY A 17 8.73 -5.10 14.94
C GLY A 17 9.82 -5.96 14.31
N LEU A 18 10.98 -5.30 14.13
CA LEU A 18 12.31 -5.79 13.74
C LEU A 18 12.32 -6.83 12.59
N PRO A 19 12.93 -6.50 11.43
CA PRO A 19 13.05 -7.45 10.33
C PRO A 19 13.89 -8.64 10.79
N ARG A 20 13.27 -9.80 10.98
CA ARG A 20 14.00 -11.06 11.15
C ARG A 20 14.39 -11.51 9.74
N PHE A 21 15.46 -10.93 9.21
CA PHE A 21 16.12 -11.47 8.02
C PHE A 21 16.68 -12.85 8.39
N ILE A 22 15.96 -13.89 7.99
CA ILE A 22 16.52 -15.21 7.71
C ILE A 22 16.04 -15.50 6.30
N GLY A 23 16.97 -15.55 5.36
CA GLY A 23 16.70 -15.39 3.93
C GLY A 23 15.58 -16.28 3.39
N SER A 24 14.86 -15.75 2.41
CA SER A 24 14.18 -16.59 1.42
C SER A 24 14.63 -16.18 0.02
N PRO A 25 14.97 -17.15 -0.85
CA PRO A 25 15.42 -16.92 -2.22
C PRO A 25 14.24 -16.82 -3.20
N PHE A 26 13.12 -16.20 -2.81
CA PHE A 26 11.89 -16.15 -3.63
C PHE A 26 11.68 -14.85 -4.41
N PHE A 27 12.67 -13.96 -4.46
CA PHE A 27 12.63 -12.78 -5.33
C PHE A 27 13.06 -13.16 -6.75
N THR A 28 12.15 -13.74 -7.53
CA THR A 28 12.35 -13.93 -8.96
C THR A 28 12.19 -12.60 -9.70
N MET A 29 13.18 -12.33 -10.57
CA MET A 29 13.31 -11.34 -11.65
C MET A 29 12.07 -10.47 -11.96
N ASP A 30 12.33 -9.16 -11.97
CA ASP A 30 11.45 -8.03 -12.31
C ASP A 30 10.44 -7.62 -11.22
N PHE A 31 10.97 -7.07 -10.12
CA PHE A 31 10.18 -6.40 -9.06
C PHE A 31 9.33 -5.23 -9.60
N LEU A 32 9.75 -4.60 -10.70
CA LEU A 32 9.00 -3.62 -11.47
C LEU A 32 8.57 -4.22 -12.81
N LYS A 33 7.32 -4.00 -13.20
CA LYS A 33 6.81 -4.37 -14.52
C LYS A 33 7.06 -3.26 -15.53
N ASP A 34 6.87 -3.55 -16.81
CA ASP A 34 7.06 -2.58 -17.89
C ASP A 34 6.24 -1.30 -17.68
N GLY A 35 6.91 -0.14 -17.77
CA GLY A 35 6.30 1.16 -17.54
C GLY A 35 6.01 1.48 -16.07
N GLU A 36 6.54 0.71 -15.13
CA GLU A 36 6.50 1.03 -13.70
C GLU A 36 7.80 1.66 -13.20
N LYS A 37 7.68 2.50 -12.18
CA LYS A 37 8.79 3.14 -11.48
C LYS A 37 8.52 3.21 -9.99
N VAL A 38 9.60 3.29 -9.22
CA VAL A 38 9.53 3.62 -7.79
C VAL A 38 9.58 5.14 -7.65
N GLU A 39 8.64 5.69 -6.90
CA GLU A 39 8.61 7.10 -6.52
C GLU A 39 8.70 7.24 -5.00
N ASP A 40 9.27 8.36 -4.55
CA ASP A 40 9.35 8.70 -3.13
C ASP A 40 8.03 9.34 -2.69
N LEU A 41 7.48 8.90 -1.54
CA LEU A 41 6.28 9.53 -0.96
C LEU A 41 6.57 10.86 -0.28
N MET A 42 7.84 11.25 -0.17
CA MET A 42 8.35 12.47 0.44
C MET A 42 8.01 12.60 1.93
N ILE A 43 7.64 11.48 2.57
CA ILE A 43 7.30 11.38 3.98
C ILE A 43 7.65 9.98 4.52
N GLY A 44 8.18 9.93 5.74
CA GLY A 44 8.48 8.66 6.43
C GLY A 44 9.53 7.77 5.75
N GLY A 45 10.24 8.26 4.73
CA GLY A 45 11.15 7.47 3.90
C GLY A 45 10.44 6.38 3.08
N LEU A 46 9.12 6.47 2.95
CA LEU A 46 8.31 5.47 2.26
C LEU A 46 8.36 5.69 0.75
N LYS A 47 8.24 4.58 0.02
CA LYS A 47 8.26 4.55 -1.44
C LYS A 47 7.01 3.90 -1.99
N ILE A 48 6.66 4.22 -3.23
CA ILE A 48 5.50 3.65 -3.90
C ILE A 48 5.85 3.25 -5.33
N ILE A 49 5.26 2.17 -5.82
CA ILE A 49 5.36 1.77 -7.22
C ILE A 49 4.21 2.43 -7.98
N GLN A 50 4.53 3.00 -9.13
CA GLN A 50 3.65 3.77 -9.99
C GLN A 50 3.80 3.27 -11.42
N SER A 51 2.73 3.28 -12.20
CA SER A 51 2.79 3.06 -13.65
C SER A 51 2.37 4.30 -14.40
N ASP A 52 3.08 4.63 -15.47
CA ASP A 52 2.73 5.75 -16.36
C ASP A 52 1.54 5.43 -17.27
N LYS A 53 1.21 4.14 -17.39
CA LYS A 53 0.10 3.62 -18.21
C LYS A 53 -1.18 3.43 -17.40
N LEU A 54 -1.08 3.36 -16.08
CA LEU A 54 -2.21 3.26 -15.16
C LEU A 54 -2.42 4.61 -14.45
N TYR A 55 -3.50 4.72 -13.67
CA TYR A 55 -3.82 5.96 -12.97
C TYR A 55 -2.67 6.37 -12.03
N ARG A 56 -2.09 7.56 -12.27
CA ARG A 56 -1.07 8.18 -11.41
C ARG A 56 -1.74 9.02 -10.33
N PHE A 57 -1.17 9.07 -9.14
CA PHE A 57 -1.76 9.89 -8.08
C PHE A 57 -1.65 11.38 -8.42
N SER A 58 -2.68 12.13 -8.01
CA SER A 58 -2.72 13.59 -8.08
C SER A 58 -2.46 14.19 -6.70
N SER A 59 -2.40 15.52 -6.64
CA SER A 59 -2.43 16.27 -5.39
C SER A 59 -3.63 15.91 -4.50
N ASP A 60 -4.73 15.45 -5.08
CA ASP A 60 -5.97 15.15 -4.34
C ASP A 60 -5.80 13.95 -3.42
N SER A 61 -5.02 12.94 -3.83
CA SER A 61 -4.73 11.77 -2.98
C SER A 61 -3.98 12.17 -1.70
N ILE A 62 -3.06 13.13 -1.81
CA ILE A 62 -2.32 13.68 -0.67
C ILE A 62 -3.26 14.48 0.23
N LEU A 63 -4.11 15.34 -0.33
CA LEU A 63 -5.09 16.11 0.44
C LEU A 63 -6.09 15.20 1.16
N LEU A 64 -6.57 14.15 0.49
CA LEU A 64 -7.51 13.18 1.06
C LEU A 64 -6.92 12.47 2.28
N SER A 65 -5.66 12.03 2.20
CA SER A 65 -4.98 11.39 3.33
C SER A 65 -4.79 12.31 4.54
N LYS A 66 -4.71 13.63 4.33
CA LYS A 66 -4.61 14.63 5.41
C LYS A 66 -5.98 15.01 5.99
N PHE A 67 -7.04 14.83 5.20
CA PHE A 67 -8.40 15.16 5.61
C PHE A 67 -9.01 14.10 6.54
N ALA A 68 -8.62 12.83 6.37
CA ALA A 68 -9.15 11.75 7.19
C ALA A 68 -8.74 11.89 8.67
N GLU A 69 -9.73 11.92 9.57
CA GLU A 69 -9.51 11.93 11.01
C GLU A 69 -9.12 10.55 11.55
N TYR A 70 -8.44 10.53 12.69
CA TYR A 70 -7.83 9.33 13.25
C TYR A 70 -7.61 9.43 14.75
N LYS A 71 -7.70 8.30 15.46
CA LYS A 71 -7.35 8.12 16.87
C LYS A 71 -6.33 7.01 17.05
N LYS A 72 -5.46 7.16 18.05
CA LYS A 72 -4.45 6.16 18.41
C LYS A 72 -5.06 4.76 18.56
N GLY A 73 -4.53 3.80 17.79
CA GLY A 73 -4.99 2.42 17.78
C GLY A 73 -6.14 2.12 16.81
N ASP A 74 -6.58 3.08 16.00
CA ASP A 74 -7.61 2.81 14.99
C ASP A 74 -7.11 1.80 13.93
N VAL A 75 -8.04 0.96 13.48
CA VAL A 75 -7.92 0.17 12.25
C VAL A 75 -8.62 0.93 11.13
N VAL A 76 -7.88 1.25 10.07
CA VAL A 76 -8.34 2.12 8.99
C VAL A 76 -8.48 1.31 7.70
N ALA A 77 -9.42 1.69 6.83
CA ALA A 77 -9.63 1.05 5.54
C ALA A 77 -9.64 2.06 4.39
N ASP A 78 -8.97 1.72 3.29
CA ASP A 78 -8.96 2.46 2.02
C ASP A 78 -9.68 1.61 0.96
N PHE A 79 -10.88 2.01 0.55
CA PHE A 79 -11.78 1.18 -0.26
C PHE A 79 -11.55 1.23 -1.78
N CYS A 80 -10.70 2.14 -2.25
CA CYS A 80 -10.32 2.31 -3.65
C CYS A 80 -8.82 2.61 -3.71
N ALA A 81 -8.04 1.70 -3.14
CA ALA A 81 -6.66 2.00 -2.77
C ALA A 81 -5.74 2.27 -3.96
N GLY A 82 -6.08 1.81 -5.17
CA GLY A 82 -5.22 1.93 -6.33
C GLY A 82 -3.86 1.28 -6.08
N SER A 83 -2.77 2.04 -6.26
CA SER A 83 -1.40 1.61 -5.90
C SER A 83 -1.07 1.69 -4.41
N GLY A 84 -2.04 2.08 -3.57
CA GLY A 84 -1.90 2.23 -2.12
C GLY A 84 -1.46 3.62 -1.68
N ILE A 85 -1.54 4.64 -2.55
CA ILE A 85 -1.03 5.99 -2.26
C ILE A 85 -1.66 6.63 -1.02
N VAL A 86 -3.00 6.61 -0.91
CA VAL A 86 -3.71 7.26 0.20
C VAL A 86 -3.40 6.52 1.49
N GLY A 87 -3.56 5.20 1.51
CA GLY A 87 -3.25 4.38 2.68
C GLY A 87 -1.78 4.46 3.15
N LEU A 88 -0.80 4.38 2.24
CA LEU A 88 0.63 4.50 2.61
C LEU A 88 0.99 5.90 3.10
N HIS A 89 0.46 6.94 2.45
CA HIS A 89 0.70 8.31 2.90
C HIS A 89 0.01 8.58 4.24
N PHE A 90 -1.21 8.09 4.43
CA PHE A 90 -1.93 8.13 5.71
C PHE A 90 -1.16 7.39 6.81
N TYR A 91 -0.59 6.23 6.52
CA TYR A 91 0.27 5.48 7.45
C TYR A 91 1.46 6.33 7.91
N ALA A 92 2.12 7.02 6.98
CA ALA A 92 3.26 7.88 7.28
C ALA A 92 2.88 9.09 8.14
N LEU A 93 1.71 9.68 7.91
CA LEU A 93 1.16 10.77 8.72
C LEU A 93 0.74 10.30 10.12
N ASN A 94 0.22 9.08 10.22
CA ASN A 94 -0.43 8.55 11.42
C ASN A 94 0.26 7.25 11.90
N PRO A 95 1.54 7.30 12.32
CA PRO A 95 2.34 6.10 12.62
C PRO A 95 1.90 5.33 13.89
N SER A 96 0.85 5.78 14.56
CA SER A 96 0.25 5.12 15.72
C SER A 96 -1.06 4.38 15.38
N ALA A 97 -1.46 4.36 14.10
CA ALA A 97 -2.55 3.52 13.63
C ALA A 97 -2.18 2.05 13.82
N GLU A 98 -3.15 1.24 14.24
CA GLU A 98 -2.88 -0.17 14.50
C GLU A 98 -2.64 -0.92 13.19
N ARG A 99 -3.47 -0.64 12.18
CA ARG A 99 -3.44 -1.29 10.87
C ARG A 99 -4.16 -0.45 9.83
N ILE A 100 -3.72 -0.53 8.58
CA ILE A 100 -4.45 0.02 7.42
C ILE A 100 -4.73 -1.11 6.44
N ASP A 101 -5.98 -1.27 6.07
CA ASP A 101 -6.49 -2.27 5.14
C ASP A 101 -6.74 -1.62 3.78
N LEU A 102 -6.00 -2.03 2.75
CA LEU A 102 -6.17 -1.54 1.38
C LEU A 102 -7.07 -2.50 0.61
N TYR A 103 -8.18 -2.00 0.08
CA TYR A 103 -9.08 -2.74 -0.80
C TYR A 103 -8.99 -2.19 -2.21
N GLU A 104 -8.68 -3.07 -3.16
CA GLU A 104 -8.64 -2.73 -4.57
C GLU A 104 -9.20 -3.89 -5.42
N LEU A 105 -10.09 -3.56 -6.36
CA LEU A 105 -10.76 -4.52 -7.24
C LEU A 105 -9.93 -4.81 -8.50
N GLN A 106 -9.19 -3.82 -8.99
CA GLN A 106 -8.40 -3.94 -10.20
C GLN A 106 -7.10 -4.68 -9.92
N LYS A 107 -7.00 -5.93 -10.40
CA LYS A 107 -5.83 -6.80 -10.20
C LYS A 107 -4.47 -6.12 -10.47
N PRO A 108 -4.28 -5.33 -11.55
CA PRO A 108 -3.00 -4.66 -11.79
C PRO A 108 -2.63 -3.64 -10.72
N LEU A 109 -3.61 -2.85 -10.23
CA LEU A 109 -3.40 -1.85 -9.18
C LEU A 109 -3.16 -2.53 -7.83
N CYS A 110 -3.94 -3.57 -7.53
CA CYS A 110 -3.76 -4.39 -6.34
C CYS A 110 -2.34 -5.00 -6.27
N ASP A 111 -1.86 -5.60 -7.36
CA ASP A 111 -0.50 -6.16 -7.43
C ASP A 111 0.59 -5.08 -7.20
N MET A 112 0.39 -3.90 -7.78
CA MET A 112 1.29 -2.76 -7.57
C MET A 112 1.25 -2.24 -6.13
N ALA A 113 0.09 -2.22 -5.48
CA ALA A 113 -0.06 -1.89 -4.07
C ALA A 113 0.61 -2.93 -3.17
N GLU A 114 0.46 -4.22 -3.45
CA GLU A 114 1.10 -5.30 -2.67
C GLU A 114 2.63 -5.17 -2.70
N ARG A 115 3.19 -4.95 -3.89
CA ARG A 115 4.63 -4.74 -4.06
C ARG A 115 5.10 -3.43 -3.42
N SER A 116 4.28 -2.38 -3.43
CA SER A 116 4.57 -1.12 -2.73
C SER A 116 4.59 -1.30 -1.21
N VAL A 117 3.66 -2.06 -0.63
CA VAL A 117 3.67 -2.38 0.80
C VAL A 117 4.90 -3.25 1.15
N ALA A 118 5.23 -4.22 0.30
CA ALA A 118 6.43 -5.06 0.46
C ALA A 118 7.73 -4.24 0.40
N LEU A 119 7.82 -3.28 -0.53
CA LEU A 119 8.96 -2.37 -0.68
C LEU A 119 9.30 -1.63 0.62
N ASN A 120 8.27 -1.33 1.41
CA ASN A 120 8.40 -0.62 2.68
C ASN A 120 8.49 -1.55 3.91
N SER A 121 8.51 -2.87 3.71
CA SER A 121 8.49 -3.86 4.79
C SER A 121 7.28 -3.71 5.73
N LEU A 122 6.10 -3.35 5.19
CA LEU A 122 4.89 -3.10 5.98
C LEU A 122 3.85 -4.23 5.90
N GLN A 123 4.18 -5.35 5.24
CA GLN A 123 3.27 -6.49 5.10
C GLN A 123 3.09 -7.21 6.43
N SER A 124 1.85 -7.64 6.73
CA SER A 124 1.52 -8.51 7.87
C SER A 124 0.92 -9.83 7.43
#